data_AF-A0A8H7E0W5-F1
#
_entry.id   AF-A0A8H7E0W5-F1
#
_cell.length_a   1.000
_cell.length_b   1.000
_cell.length_c   1.000
_cell.angle_alpha   90.00
_cell.angle_beta   90.00
_cell.angle_gamma   90.00
#
_symmetry.space_group_name_H-M   'P 1'
#
loop_
_entity.id
_entity.type
_entity.pdbx_description
1 polymer ?
#
loop_
_entity_poly.entity_id
_entity_poly.type
_entity_poly.pdbx_seq_one_letter_code
_entity_poly.pdbx_strand_id
1 'polypeptide(L)'
;MTFKPGERDLVMLQHKFVVEWNDQKTETFTSTLELLSNPQRYSGMSLAVGVTCGIATQLLLDRHPALSKPGVLAPYKKEICEPIRALVEKEGVKMVEQKAE
;
A
#
# COMPACT_ATOMS: atom_id res chain seq x y z
N MET A 1 12.51 5.81 -23.89
CA MET A 1 12.67 6.87 -22.87
C MET A 1 12.92 6.16 -21.54
N THR A 2 13.99 6.54 -20.82
CA THR A 2 14.43 5.87 -19.59
C THR A 2 14.85 6.94 -18.58
N PHE A 3 14.64 6.70 -17.29
CA PHE A 3 15.16 7.58 -16.24
C PHE A 3 16.70 7.69 -16.33
N LYS A 4 17.21 8.91 -16.22
CA LYS A 4 18.65 9.21 -16.15
C LYS A 4 19.14 9.16 -14.70
N PRO A 5 20.46 8.99 -14.48
CA PRO A 5 21.03 9.10 -13.14
C PRO A 5 20.64 10.43 -12.47
N GLY A 6 20.13 10.35 -11.24
CA GLY A 6 19.67 11.51 -10.46
C GLY A 6 18.20 11.90 -10.67
N GLU A 7 17.51 11.36 -11.68
CA GLU A 7 16.07 11.56 -11.84
C GLU A 7 15.28 10.73 -10.82
N ARG A 8 14.06 11.19 -10.52
CA ARG A 8 13.15 10.55 -9.55
C ARG A 8 11.87 10.14 -10.25
N ASP A 9 11.40 8.94 -9.95
CA ASP A 9 10.02 8.53 -10.22
C ASP A 9 9.09 8.93 -9.09
N LEU A 10 7.79 8.99 -9.41
CA LEU A 10 6.72 9.29 -8.50
C LEU A 10 5.62 8.25 -8.70
N VAL A 11 5.14 7.67 -7.61
CA VAL A 11 3.91 6.87 -7.59
C VAL A 11 2.85 7.68 -6.85
N MET A 12 1.73 7.92 -7.53
CA MET A 12 0.53 8.52 -6.95
C MET A 12 -0.60 7.50 -6.98
N LEU A 13 -1.22 7.26 -5.82
CA LEU A 13 -2.42 6.45 -5.69
C LEU A 13 -3.41 7.18 -4.80
N GLN A 14 -4.66 7.30 -5.23
CA GLN A 14 -5.73 7.82 -4.40
C GLN A 14 -6.96 6.94 -4.52
N HIS A 15 -7.45 6.48 -3.36
CA HIS A 15 -8.83 6.02 -3.24
C HIS A 15 -9.70 7.20 -2.80
N LYS A 16 -10.90 7.28 -3.37
CA LYS A 16 -11.94 8.23 -2.97
C LYS A 16 -13.21 7.45 -2.64
N PHE A 17 -13.67 7.59 -1.40
CA PHE A 17 -14.85 6.92 -0.88
C PHE A 17 -15.94 7.97 -0.67
N VAL A 18 -17.08 7.81 -1.33
CA VAL A 18 -18.29 8.58 -1.03
C VAL A 18 -19.17 7.68 -0.19
N VAL A 19 -19.40 8.06 1.06
CA VAL A 19 -20.10 7.26 2.05
C VAL A 19 -21.43 7.92 2.34
N GLU A 20 -22.51 7.18 2.12
CA GLU A 20 -23.84 7.51 2.62
C GLU A 20 -24.05 6.79 3.95
N TRP A 21 -24.30 7.57 4.99
CA TRP A 21 -24.54 7.07 6.33
C TRP A 21 -26.02 6.75 6.55
N ASN A 22 -26.34 5.97 7.59
CA ASN A 22 -27.73 5.59 7.90
C ASN A 22 -28.65 6.77 8.20
N ASP A 23 -28.09 7.92 8.60
CA ASP A 23 -28.79 9.19 8.83
C ASP A 23 -28.93 10.02 7.55
N GLN A 24 -28.67 9.43 6.37
CA GLN A 24 -28.70 10.05 5.04
C GLN A 24 -27.65 11.16 4.83
N LYS A 25 -26.70 11.31 5.76
CA LYS A 25 -25.57 12.21 5.56
C LYS A 25 -24.61 11.59 4.53
N THR A 26 -24.16 12.40 3.58
CA THR A 26 -23.10 12.01 2.65
C THR A 26 -21.79 12.67 3.06
N GLU A 27 -20.74 11.87 3.20
CA GLU A 27 -19.38 12.36 3.45
C GLU A 27 -18.42 11.73 2.44
N THR A 28 -17.40 12.48 2.06
CA THR A 28 -16.35 11.99 1.17
C THR A 28 -15.05 11.84 1.94
N PHE A 29 -14.35 10.72 1.73
CA PHE A 29 -13.04 10.45 2.30
C PHE A 29 -12.05 10.11 1.19
N THR A 30 -10.79 10.45 1.40
CA THR A 30 -9.68 10.07 0.53
C THR A 30 -8.66 9.26 1.32
N SER A 31 -7.99 8.34 0.63
CA SER A 31 -6.80 7.64 1.10
C SER A 31 -5.74 7.82 0.03
N THR A 32 -4.70 8.59 0.33
CA THR A 32 -3.75 9.08 -0.67
C THR A 32 -2.33 8.63 -0.35
N LEU A 33 -1.64 8.06 -1.34
CA LEU A 33 -0.20 7.78 -1.31
C LEU A 33 0.48 8.65 -2.34
N GLU A 34 1.43 9.44 -1.86
CA GLU A 34 2.45 10.12 -2.66
C GLU A 34 3.79 9.50 -2.30
N LEU A 35 4.40 8.82 -3.27
CA LEU A 35 5.69 8.14 -3.08
C LEU A 35 6.69 8.64 -4.12
N LEU A 36 7.35 9.75 -3.78
CA LEU A 36 8.47 10.30 -4.53
C LEU A 36 9.76 9.55 -4.16
N SER A 37 10.50 9.08 -5.15
CA SER A 37 11.68 8.27 -4.86
C SER A 37 12.90 9.05 -4.39
N ASN A 38 13.80 8.31 -3.74
CA ASN A 38 15.13 8.79 -3.43
C ASN A 38 16.10 8.31 -4.54
N PRO A 39 16.74 9.22 -5.29
CA PRO A 39 17.60 8.85 -6.42
C PRO A 39 18.90 8.15 -5.98
N GLN A 40 19.23 8.15 -4.68
CA GLN A 40 20.33 7.37 -4.10
C GLN A 40 19.89 6.02 -3.50
N ARG A 41 18.59 5.70 -3.54
CA ARG A 41 18.02 4.44 -3.01
C ARG A 41 17.13 3.79 -4.08
N TYR A 42 16.03 3.18 -3.65
CA TYR A 42 15.04 2.49 -4.47
C TYR A 42 14.09 3.50 -5.12
N SER A 43 13.62 3.18 -6.33
CA SER A 43 12.53 3.90 -6.99
C SER A 43 11.22 3.73 -6.22
N GLY A 44 10.29 4.67 -6.37
CA GLY A 44 8.97 4.62 -5.73
C GLY A 44 8.21 3.38 -6.18
N MET A 45 8.31 3.05 -7.47
CA MET A 45 7.75 1.81 -8.02
C MET A 45 8.34 0.56 -7.36
N SER A 46 9.66 0.49 -7.19
CA SER A 46 10.32 -0.70 -6.61
C SER A 46 10.00 -0.88 -5.12
N LEU A 47 9.82 0.21 -4.37
CA LEU A 47 9.32 0.17 -2.99
C LEU A 47 7.88 -0.34 -2.95
N ALA A 48 6.97 0.25 -3.73
CA ALA A 48 5.55 -0.10 -3.69
C ALA A 48 5.28 -1.55 -4.12
N VAL A 49 6.07 -2.08 -5.07
CA VAL A 49 5.86 -3.43 -5.64
C VAL A 49 6.77 -4.47 -4.99
N GLY A 50 8.09 -4.28 -5.08
CA GLY A 50 9.08 -5.29 -4.72
C GLY A 50 9.14 -5.54 -3.22
N VAL A 51 9.13 -4.47 -2.41
CA VAL A 51 9.17 -4.60 -0.94
C VAL A 51 7.90 -5.24 -0.41
N THR A 52 6.73 -4.87 -0.93
CA THR A 52 5.45 -5.51 -0.60
C THR A 52 5.46 -7.01 -0.89
N CYS A 53 6.04 -7.42 -2.04
CA CYS A 53 6.21 -8.83 -2.39
C CYS A 53 7.15 -9.56 -1.42
N GLY A 54 8.28 -8.94 -1.07
CA GLY A 54 9.24 -9.49 -0.11
C GLY A 54 8.62 -9.69 1.28
N ILE A 55 7.85 -8.72 1.76
CA ILE A 55 7.13 -8.79 3.05
C ILE A 55 6.11 -9.93 3.06
N ALA A 56 5.29 -10.05 2.01
CA ALA A 56 4.31 -11.15 1.91
C ALA A 56 5.01 -12.52 1.87
N THR A 57 6.14 -12.62 1.16
CA THR A 57 6.96 -13.82 1.10
C THR A 57 7.53 -14.18 2.47
N GLN A 58 8.07 -13.20 3.20
CA GLN A 58 8.60 -13.41 4.54
C GLN A 58 7.51 -13.91 5.50
N LEU A 59 6.35 -13.25 5.53
CA LEU A 59 5.21 -13.67 6.34
C LEU A 59 4.72 -15.10 6.02
N LEU A 60 4.77 -15.49 4.75
CA LEU A 60 4.45 -16.86 4.33
C LEU A 60 5.48 -17.87 4.88
N LEU A 61 6.77 -17.57 4.76
CA LEU A 61 7.87 -18.43 5.24
C LEU A 61 7.88 -18.56 6.77
N ASP A 62 7.55 -17.46 7.48
CA ASP A 62 7.38 -17.42 8.93
C ASP A 62 6.09 -18.11 9.41
N ARG A 63 5.31 -18.68 8.48
CA ARG A 63 4.04 -19.36 8.73
C ARG A 63 3.01 -18.49 9.44
N HIS A 64 2.92 -17.22 9.05
CA HIS A 64 1.86 -16.35 9.55
C HIS A 64 0.48 -16.98 9.26
N PRO A 65 -0.41 -17.15 10.27
CA PRO A 65 -1.62 -17.97 10.13
C PRO A 65 -2.56 -17.58 8.99
N ALA A 66 -2.59 -16.30 8.63
CA ALA A 66 -3.41 -15.79 7.54
C ALA A 66 -2.83 -16.07 6.14
N LEU A 67 -1.49 -16.21 6.01
CA LEU A 67 -0.81 -16.44 4.73
C LEU A 67 -0.44 -17.92 4.52
N SER A 68 -0.34 -18.72 5.59
CA SER A 68 0.03 -20.13 5.51
C SER A 68 -1.11 -21.07 5.12
N LYS A 69 -2.29 -20.55 4.79
CA LYS A 69 -3.44 -21.35 4.32
C LYS A 69 -3.17 -21.81 2.88
N PRO A 70 -3.36 -23.10 2.55
CA PRO A 70 -3.17 -23.56 1.18
C PRO A 70 -4.25 -22.98 0.26
N GLY A 71 -3.88 -22.70 -1.00
CA GLY A 71 -4.80 -22.23 -2.03
C GLY A 71 -4.23 -21.04 -2.83
N VAL A 72 -5.04 -20.53 -3.77
CA VAL A 72 -4.74 -19.29 -4.50
C VAL A 72 -5.31 -18.13 -3.69
N LEU A 73 -4.43 -17.39 -3.03
CA LEU A 73 -4.81 -16.32 -2.11
C LEU A 73 -4.51 -14.93 -2.70
N ALA A 74 -5.31 -13.95 -2.29
CA ALA A 74 -5.15 -12.53 -2.60
C ALA A 74 -5.47 -11.68 -1.35
N PRO A 75 -4.90 -10.46 -1.22
CA PRO A 75 -5.09 -9.60 -0.05
C PRO A 75 -6.45 -8.88 -0.07
N TYR A 76 -7.53 -9.65 0.09
CA TYR A 76 -8.91 -9.14 0.21
C TYR A 76 -9.52 -9.34 1.60
N LYS A 77 -8.80 -10.01 2.50
CA LYS A 77 -9.23 -10.23 3.88
C LYS A 77 -8.35 -9.44 4.82
N LYS A 78 -8.98 -8.81 5.82
CA LYS A 78 -8.30 -8.02 6.86
C LYS A 78 -7.13 -8.77 7.50
N GLU A 79 -7.31 -10.06 7.81
CA GLU A 79 -6.27 -10.94 8.38
C GLU A 79 -4.99 -11.07 7.52
N ILE A 80 -5.09 -10.89 6.19
CA ILE A 80 -3.95 -10.87 5.26
C ILE A 80 -3.44 -9.44 5.09
N CYS A 81 -4.35 -8.47 4.91
CA CYS A 81 -3.99 -7.10 4.58
C CYS A 81 -3.30 -6.37 5.74
N GLU A 82 -3.75 -6.57 6.98
CA GLU A 82 -3.22 -5.86 8.15
C GLU A 82 -1.74 -6.11 8.42
N PRO A 83 -1.24 -7.36 8.50
CA PRO A 83 0.18 -7.60 8.75
C PRO A 83 1.06 -7.06 7.61
N ILE A 84 0.61 -7.19 6.35
CA ILE A 84 1.33 -6.63 5.20
C ILE A 84 1.37 -5.10 5.29
N ARG A 85 0.21 -4.44 5.50
CA ARG A 85 0.10 -2.99 5.64
C ARG A 85 1.01 -2.44 6.73
N ALA A 86 0.98 -3.06 7.91
CA ALA A 86 1.78 -2.61 9.06
C ALA A 86 3.30 -2.70 8.82
N LEU A 87 3.75 -3.63 7.97
CA LEU A 87 5.16 -3.78 7.62
C LEU A 87 5.58 -2.85 6.47
N VAL A 88 4.76 -2.70 5.42
CA VAL A 88 5.10 -1.79 4.31
C VAL A 88 5.08 -0.32 4.75
N GLU A 89 4.25 0.05 5.74
CA GLU A 89 4.25 1.39 6.33
C GLU A 89 5.60 1.71 7.00
N LYS A 90 6.28 0.73 7.61
CA LYS A 90 7.62 0.90 8.20
C LYS A 90 8.70 1.16 7.15
N GLU A 91 8.45 0.71 5.92
CA GLU A 91 9.32 0.96 4.76
C GLU A 91 8.98 2.27 4.03
N GLY A 92 8.04 3.06 4.58
CA GLY A 92 7.65 4.37 4.05
C GLY A 92 6.52 4.32 3.02
N VAL A 93 5.90 3.16 2.78
CA VAL A 93 4.73 3.04 1.90
C VAL A 93 3.46 3.15 2.74
N LYS A 94 2.96 4.38 2.89
CA LYS A 94 1.81 4.70 3.75
C LYS A 94 0.77 5.54 3.03
N MET A 95 -0.50 5.19 3.22
CA MET A 95 -1.63 6.02 2.79
C MET A 95 -1.97 7.06 3.86
N VAL A 96 -2.29 8.28 3.46
CA VAL A 96 -2.84 9.35 4.31
C VAL A 96 -4.34 9.40 4.11
N GLU A 97 -5.09 9.20 5.20
CA GLU A 97 -6.56 9.24 5.21
C GLU A 97 -7.05 10.64 5.59
N GLN A 98 -7.98 11.19 4.81
CA GLN A 98 -8.57 12.51 5.05
C GLN A 98 -10.06 12.50 4.72
N LYS A 99 -10.83 13.34 5.42
CA LYS A 99 -12.17 13.72 4.96
C LYS A 99 -12.00 14.79 3.89
N ALA A 100 -12.57 14.58 2.71
CA ALA A 100 -12.58 15.59 1.67
C ALA A 100 -13.54 16.73 2.06
N GLU A 101 -13.09 17.97 1.86
CA GLU A 101 -13.89 19.18 2.01
C GLU A 101 -14.98 19.28 0.93
#